data_AF-A0A0G4HUF7-F1
#
_entry.id   AF-A0A0G4HUF7-F1
#
_cell.length_a   1.000
_cell.length_b   1.000
_cell.length_c   1.000
_cell.angle_alpha   90.00
_cell.angle_beta   90.00
_cell.angle_gamma   90.00
#
_symmetry.space_group_name_H-M   'P 1'
#
loop_
_entity.id
_entity.type
_entity.pdbx_description
1 polymer ?
#
loop_
_entity_poly.entity_id
_entity_poly.type
_entity_poly.pdbx_seq_one_letter_code
_entity_poly.pdbx_strand_id
1 'polypeptide(L)'
;MSKVVELPAKLVFSGKKEELQRWLKDVEDFCELNEVRELKKMKMVKGWLPAYLKEWYEKYEEEHGVFSNWESLKTELTETLKVTMERSIARAKL
;
A
#
# COMPACT_ATOMS: atom_id res chain seq x y z
N MET A 1 -27.65 11.45 3.09
CA MET A 1 -27.17 10.08 3.33
C MET A 1 -25.77 9.98 2.74
N SER A 2 -24.74 9.90 3.57
CA SER A 2 -23.37 9.68 3.08
C SER A 2 -23.31 8.27 2.49
N LYS A 3 -23.10 8.16 1.18
CA LYS A 3 -22.71 6.89 0.55
C LYS A 3 -21.40 6.45 1.23
N VAL A 4 -21.50 5.46 2.11
CA VAL A 4 -20.32 4.69 2.52
C VAL A 4 -19.90 3.99 1.24
N VAL A 5 -18.83 4.48 0.62
CA VAL A 5 -18.21 3.78 -0.49
C VAL A 5 -17.61 2.53 0.15
N GLU A 6 -18.36 1.42 0.09
CA GLU A 6 -17.85 0.12 0.47
C GLU A 6 -16.53 -0.10 -0.26
N LEU A 7 -15.54 -0.45 0.54
CA LEU A 7 -14.18 -0.61 0.09
C LEU A 7 -14.17 -1.80 -0.87
N PRO A 8 -13.91 -1.61 -2.17
CA PRO A 8 -13.98 -2.73 -3.11
C PRO A 8 -13.02 -3.80 -2.63
N ALA A 9 -13.51 -5.02 -2.34
CA ALA A 9 -12.67 -6.10 -1.82
C ALA A 9 -11.43 -6.36 -2.70
N LYS A 10 -11.54 -6.07 -4.01
CA LYS A 10 -10.45 -6.12 -4.99
C LYS A 10 -9.30 -5.13 -4.72
N LEU A 11 -9.51 -4.09 -3.93
CA LEU A 11 -8.51 -3.09 -3.59
C LEU A 11 -7.81 -3.39 -2.25
N VAL A 12 -8.19 -4.45 -1.53
CA VAL A 12 -7.41 -4.91 -0.37
C VAL A 12 -6.18 -5.65 -0.89
N PHE A 13 -5.00 -5.19 -0.49
CA PHE A 13 -3.76 -5.80 -0.92
C PHE A 13 -3.52 -7.12 -0.19
N SER A 14 -3.16 -8.16 -0.93
CA SER A 14 -2.87 -9.49 -0.38
C SER A 14 -1.53 -9.56 0.36
N GLY A 15 -0.64 -8.59 0.15
CA GLY A 15 0.74 -8.62 0.64
C GLY A 15 1.72 -9.34 -0.29
N LYS A 16 1.24 -9.97 -1.38
CA LYS A 16 2.09 -10.70 -2.32
C LYS A 16 2.79 -9.76 -3.28
N LYS A 17 4.12 -9.85 -3.37
CA LYS A 17 4.93 -9.02 -4.28
C LYS A 17 4.53 -9.19 -5.75
N GLU A 18 4.21 -10.40 -6.18
CA GLU A 18 3.79 -10.68 -7.57
C GLU A 18 2.51 -9.94 -7.97
N GLU A 19 1.67 -9.60 -7.00
CA GLU A 19 0.43 -8.84 -7.19
C GLU A 19 0.62 -7.33 -6.97
N LEU A 20 1.77 -6.90 -6.43
CA LEU A 20 2.02 -5.50 -6.04
C LEU A 20 1.82 -4.54 -7.21
N GLN A 21 2.44 -4.79 -8.36
CA GLN A 21 2.37 -3.89 -9.51
C GLN A 21 0.94 -3.78 -10.05
N ARG A 22 0.20 -4.90 -10.09
CA ARG A 22 -1.19 -4.91 -10.49
C ARG A 22 -2.07 -4.15 -9.49
N TRP A 23 -1.87 -4.39 -8.20
CA TRP A 23 -2.62 -3.70 -7.15
C TRP A 23 -2.36 -2.18 -7.14
N LEU A 24 -1.10 -1.76 -7.30
CA LEU A 24 -0.73 -0.34 -7.42
C LEU A 24 -1.46 0.31 -8.60
N LYS A 25 -1.51 -0.38 -9.74
CA LYS A 25 -2.27 0.09 -10.91
C LYS A 25 -3.77 0.14 -10.64
N ASP A 26 -4.36 -0.89 -10.05
CA ASP A 26 -5.80 -0.93 -9.74
C ASP A 26 -6.21 0.21 -8.78
N VAL A 27 -5.33 0.57 -7.83
CA VAL A 27 -5.51 1.72 -6.95
C VAL A 27 -5.42 3.04 -7.71
N GLU A 28 -4.44 3.18 -8.60
CA GLU A 28 -4.23 4.38 -9.41
C GLU A 28 -5.42 4.62 -10.33
N ASP A 29 -5.80 3.62 -11.13
CA ASP A 29 -6.97 3.63 -12.01
C ASP A 29 -8.25 3.98 -11.22
N PHE A 30 -8.46 3.39 -10.03
CA PHE A 30 -9.62 3.69 -9.20
C PHE A 30 -9.63 5.15 -8.72
N CYS A 31 -8.48 5.67 -8.29
CA CYS A 31 -8.39 7.04 -7.81
C CYS A 31 -8.59 8.06 -8.93
N GLU A 32 -8.05 7.80 -10.11
CA GLU A 32 -8.25 8.64 -11.31
C GLU A 32 -9.72 8.66 -11.73
N LEU A 33 -10.36 7.48 -11.85
CA LEU A 33 -11.77 7.36 -12.23
C LEU A 33 -12.74 8.03 -11.26
N ASN A 34 -12.34 8.17 -10.00
CA ASN A 34 -13.15 8.79 -8.94
C ASN A 34 -12.66 10.18 -8.53
N GLU A 35 -11.72 10.77 -9.28
CA GLU A 35 -11.12 12.10 -9.03
C GLU A 35 -10.65 12.26 -7.57
N VAL A 36 -10.08 11.19 -7.01
CA VAL A 36 -9.66 11.14 -5.60
C VAL A 36 -8.40 11.96 -5.42
N ARG A 37 -8.51 13.07 -4.67
CA ARG A 37 -7.36 13.89 -4.28
C ARG A 37 -6.32 13.07 -3.52
N GLU A 38 -5.05 13.42 -3.71
CA GLU A 38 -3.91 12.69 -3.17
C GLU A 38 -3.97 12.44 -1.64
N LEU A 39 -4.32 13.45 -0.85
CA LEU A 39 -4.48 13.30 0.59
C LEU A 39 -5.54 12.23 0.96
N LYS A 40 -6.63 12.15 0.19
CA LYS A 40 -7.68 11.15 0.38
C LYS A 40 -7.21 9.79 -0.12
N LYS A 41 -6.48 9.73 -1.23
CA LYS A 41 -5.85 8.51 -1.77
C LYS A 41 -4.94 7.87 -0.72
N MET A 42 -4.05 8.62 -0.08
CA MET A 42 -3.16 8.10 0.97
C MET A 42 -3.94 7.49 2.14
N LYS A 43 -4.98 8.18 2.63
CA LYS A 43 -5.84 7.66 3.71
C LYS A 43 -6.56 6.37 3.33
N MET A 44 -7.02 6.27 2.09
CA MET A 44 -7.69 5.06 1.59
C MET A 44 -6.71 3.89 1.47
N VAL A 45 -5.53 4.14 0.91
CA VAL A 45 -4.47 3.13 0.75
C VAL A 45 -4.08 2.53 2.10
N LYS A 46 -3.91 3.34 3.15
CA LYS A 46 -3.63 2.83 4.50
C LYS A 46 -4.69 1.82 5.00
N GLY A 47 -5.96 2.02 4.61
CA GLY A 47 -7.06 1.09 4.92
C GLY A 47 -7.12 -0.14 4.00
N TRP A 48 -6.35 -0.14 2.91
CA TRP A 48 -6.25 -1.23 1.93
C TRP A 48 -5.05 -2.13 2.17
N LEU A 49 -4.14 -1.72 3.04
CA LEU A 49 -3.00 -2.53 3.44
C LEU A 49 -3.41 -3.65 4.40
N PRO A 50 -2.82 -4.85 4.28
CA PRO A 50 -2.94 -5.88 5.30
C PRO A 50 -2.25 -5.42 6.59
N ALA A 51 -2.62 -6.02 7.72
CA ALA A 51 -2.20 -5.59 9.07
C ALA A 51 -0.69 -5.33 9.19
N TYR A 52 0.14 -6.27 8.74
CA TYR A 52 1.61 -6.13 8.86
C TYR A 52 2.19 -4.97 8.03
N LEU A 53 1.60 -4.66 6.86
CA LEU A 53 2.02 -3.50 6.05
C LEU A 53 1.46 -2.21 6.61
N LYS A 54 0.30 -2.25 7.25
CA LYS A 54 -0.26 -1.10 7.96
C LYS A 54 0.62 -0.73 9.16
N GLU A 55 1.07 -1.71 9.93
CA GLU A 55 2.02 -1.51 11.04
C GLU A 55 3.35 -0.92 10.53
N TRP A 56 3.89 -1.46 9.43
CA TRP A 56 5.07 -0.88 8.79
C TRP A 56 4.83 0.57 8.35
N TYR A 57 3.70 0.84 7.71
CA TYR A 57 3.34 2.17 7.22
C TYR A 57 3.23 3.18 8.38
N GLU A 58 2.57 2.79 9.49
CA GLU A 58 2.45 3.62 10.69
C GLU A 58 3.81 3.91 11.33
N LYS A 59 4.67 2.89 11.41
CA LYS A 59 6.03 3.06 11.91
C LYS A 59 6.88 3.96 11.02
N TYR A 60 6.77 3.81 9.70
CA TYR A 60 7.46 4.68 8.74
C TYR A 60 7.03 6.14 8.91
N GLU A 61 5.72 6.40 9.04
CA GLU A 61 5.22 7.76 9.29
C GLU A 61 5.74 8.36 10.61
N GLU A 62 5.95 7.54 11.64
CA GLU A 62 6.53 7.97 12.92
C GLU A 62 8.03 8.30 12.80
N GLU A 63 8.79 7.49 12.07
CA GLU A 63 10.25 7.63 11.94
C GLU A 63 10.67 8.68 10.90
N HIS A 64 9.93 8.79 9.79
CA HIS A 64 10.31 9.58 8.61
C HIS A 64 9.30 10.68 8.26
N GLY A 65 8.16 10.72 8.94
CA GLY A 65 7.06 11.64 8.62
C GLY A 65 6.09 11.08 7.56
N VAL A 66 4.99 11.81 7.37
CA VAL A 66 3.91 11.40 6.46
C VAL A 66 4.38 11.40 5.01
N PHE A 67 3.98 10.38 4.25
CA PHE A 67 4.23 10.31 2.81
C PHE A 67 3.71 11.56 2.09
N SER A 68 4.59 12.19 1.31
CA SER A 68 4.27 13.46 0.62
C SER A 68 3.40 13.25 -0.61
N ASN A 69 3.54 12.11 -1.27
CA ASN A 69 2.82 11.77 -2.51
C ASN A 69 2.77 10.24 -2.72
N TRP A 70 1.99 9.84 -3.71
CA TRP A 70 1.79 8.45 -4.11
C TRP A 70 3.06 7.77 -4.62
N GLU A 71 3.92 8.47 -5.36
CA GLU A 71 5.17 7.91 -5.91
C GLU A 71 6.14 7.50 -4.80
N SER A 72 6.26 8.33 -3.76
CA SER A 72 7.07 8.02 -2.58
C SER A 72 6.56 6.75 -1.89
N LEU A 73 5.25 6.62 -1.71
CA LEU A 73 4.67 5.41 -1.12
C LEU A 73 4.91 4.16 -1.99
N LYS A 74 4.75 4.26 -3.32
CA LYS A 74 5.03 3.16 -4.25
C LYS A 74 6.47 2.65 -4.13
N THR A 75 7.41 3.58 -4.03
CA THR A 75 8.84 3.29 -3.92
C THR A 75 9.13 2.52 -2.63
N GLU A 76 8.77 3.09 -1.48
CA GLU A 76 9.05 2.49 -0.17
C GLU A 76 8.34 1.15 0.04
N LEU A 77 7.11 1.01 -0.45
CA LEU A 77 6.36 -0.24 -0.38
C LEU A 77 7.03 -1.34 -1.21
N THR A 78 7.55 -0.99 -2.39
CA THR A 78 8.28 -1.91 -3.27
C THR A 78 9.60 -2.37 -2.64
N GLU A 79 10.36 -1.44 -2.05
CA GLU A 79 11.62 -1.74 -1.36
C GLU A 79 11.40 -2.60 -0.11
N THR A 80 10.40 -2.26 0.71
CA THR A 80 10.07 -3.01 1.94
C THR A 80 9.69 -4.46 1.65
N LEU A 81 8.87 -4.69 0.62
CA LEU A 81 8.49 -6.04 0.22
C LEU A 81 9.66 -6.81 -0.39
N LYS A 82 10.56 -6.14 -1.12
CA LYS A 82 11.79 -6.74 -1.64
C LYS A 82 12.69 -7.24 -0.50
N VAL A 83 13.00 -6.39 0.48
CA VAL A 83 13.86 -6.73 1.63
C VAL A 83 13.26 -7.86 2.47
N THR A 84 11.95 -7.82 2.69
CA THR A 84 11.23 -8.87 3.45
C THR A 84 11.36 -10.24 2.77
N MET A 85 11.26 -10.28 1.45
CA MET A 85 11.44 -11.51 0.68
C MET A 85 12.88 -12.01 0.67
N GLU A 86 13.86 -11.12 0.47
CA GLU A 86 15.28 -11.48 0.52
C GLU A 86 15.65 -12.10 1.87
N ARG A 87 15.14 -11.51 2.97
CA ARG A 87 15.31 -12.07 4.32
C ARG A 87 14.62 -13.43 4.49
N SER A 88 13.43 -13.60 3.94
CA SER A 88 12.68 -14.87 4.02
C SER A 88 13.37 -15.98 3.22
N ILE A 89 13.87 -15.68 2.02
CA ILE A 89 14.65 -16.60 1.18
C ILE A 89 15.96 -16.97 1.88
N ALA A 90 16.66 -15.99 2.47
CA ALA A 90 17.90 -16.25 3.21
C ALA A 90 17.68 -17.17 4.42
N ARG A 91 16.57 -17.00 5.15
CA ARG A 91 16.19 -17.88 6.27
C ARG A 91 15.79 -19.29 5.84
N ALA A 92 15.19 -19.45 4.66
CA ALA A 92 14.79 -20.75 4.12
C ALA A 92 15.97 -21.57 3.55
N LYS A 93 17.13 -20.94 3.34
CA LYS A 93 18.36 -21.59 2.84
C LYS A 93 19.32 -22.03 3.96
N LEU A 94 18.96 -21.83 5.22
CA LEU A 94 19.65 -22.30 6.42
C LEU A 94 18.99 -23.59 6.93
#